data_AF-A0A285R6B8-F1
#
_entry.id   AF-A0A285R6B8-F1
#
_cell.length_a   1.000
_cell.length_b   1.000
_cell.length_c   1.000
_cell.angle_alpha   90.00
_cell.angle_beta   90.00
_cell.angle_gamma   90.00
#
_symmetry.space_group_name_H-M   'P 1'
#
loop_
_entity.id
_entity.type
_entity.pdbx_description
1 polymer ?
#
loop_
_entity_poly.entity_id
_entity_poly.type
_entity_poly.pdbx_seq_one_letter_code
_entity_poly.pdbx_strand_id
1 'polypeptide(L)'
;MKQIFSSPAYTVTEHIPAEAHEDVVMVTLANRMPEDGPRRPFAHHILAPLGYRTLNLVPASNDWYQSEGIEEALDFIRERSRGEHTIGFAASMGAFGLVNYADLLGLDAALAFSPQYALERRLVPFETRCEDDAIRMGPFPRHRIPVRPQPEKLVIYYDNEYDLDTRQVDLIARHLDFTRVPCPGTVHNVLGTWYRQRQMQDKVREAIGAVSPA
;
A
#
# COMPACT_ATOMS: atom_id res chain seq x y z
N MET A 1 18.61 -1.05 -7.68
CA MET A 1 17.61 -1.77 -6.86
C MET A 1 18.15 -3.18 -6.61
N LYS A 2 18.02 -3.70 -5.39
CA LYS A 2 18.64 -4.96 -4.94
C LYS A 2 17.61 -5.81 -4.21
N GLN A 3 17.49 -7.10 -4.54
CA GLN A 3 16.73 -8.05 -3.71
C GLN A 3 17.49 -8.34 -2.42
N ILE A 4 16.82 -8.21 -1.29
CA ILE A 4 17.43 -8.36 0.05
C ILE A 4 16.73 -9.41 0.92
N PHE A 5 15.53 -9.86 0.52
CA PHE A 5 14.83 -10.99 1.10
C PHE A 5 14.07 -11.75 0.00
N SER A 6 13.92 -13.06 0.16
CA SER A 6 13.12 -13.91 -0.71
C SER A 6 12.56 -15.09 0.07
N SER A 7 11.28 -15.38 -0.19
CA SER A 7 10.59 -16.61 0.15
C SER A 7 9.86 -17.12 -1.11
N PRO A 8 9.19 -18.29 -1.06
CA PRO A 8 8.38 -18.75 -2.18
C PRO A 8 7.26 -17.78 -2.59
N ALA A 9 6.67 -17.05 -1.62
CA ALA A 9 5.53 -16.17 -1.86
C ALA A 9 5.89 -14.69 -1.96
N TYR A 10 6.99 -14.23 -1.34
CA TYR A 10 7.31 -12.80 -1.26
C TYR A 10 8.79 -12.53 -1.48
N THR A 11 9.08 -11.38 -2.08
CA THR A 11 10.42 -10.81 -2.17
C THR A 11 10.43 -9.40 -1.61
N VAL A 12 11.53 -9.00 -0.98
CA VAL A 12 11.77 -7.60 -0.59
C VAL A 12 12.93 -7.07 -1.40
N THR A 13 12.71 -5.92 -2.03
CA THR A 13 13.75 -5.19 -2.76
C THR A 13 14.01 -3.84 -2.14
N GLU A 14 15.27 -3.44 -2.13
CA GLU A 14 15.72 -2.15 -1.64
C GLU A 14 16.25 -1.28 -2.78
N HIS A 15 15.89 -0.01 -2.75
CA HIS A 15 16.47 1.01 -3.61
C HIS A 15 16.89 2.19 -2.75
N ILE A 16 18.16 2.59 -2.91
CA ILE A 16 18.76 3.74 -2.25
C ILE A 16 19.19 4.70 -3.38
N PRO A 17 18.55 5.87 -3.50
CA PRO A 17 19.01 6.92 -4.41
C PRO A 17 20.42 7.40 -4.08
N ALA A 18 21.12 8.03 -5.03
CA ALA A 18 22.45 8.59 -4.78
C ALA A 18 22.45 9.70 -3.72
N GLU A 19 21.41 10.53 -3.72
CA GLU A 19 21.14 11.56 -2.73
C GLU A 19 19.83 11.18 -2.02
N ALA A 20 19.94 10.30 -1.02
CA ALA A 20 18.79 9.82 -0.27
C ALA A 20 18.48 10.76 0.90
N HIS A 21 17.20 10.96 1.20
CA HIS A 21 16.79 11.47 2.52
C HIS A 21 17.28 10.48 3.58
N GLU A 22 18.05 10.95 4.55
CA GLU A 22 18.67 10.09 5.56
C GLU A 22 17.69 9.65 6.65
N ASP A 23 16.64 10.43 6.88
CA ASP A 23 15.74 10.24 8.04
C ASP A 23 14.47 9.45 7.72
N VAL A 24 14.13 9.26 6.43
CA VAL A 24 12.85 8.68 6.01
C VAL A 24 13.05 7.49 5.07
N VAL A 25 12.45 6.36 5.45
CA VAL A 25 12.35 5.17 4.61
C VAL A 25 10.92 4.95 4.16
N MET A 26 10.73 4.82 2.85
CA MET A 26 9.44 4.49 2.27
C MET A 26 9.25 2.98 2.24
N VAL A 27 8.18 2.48 2.84
CA VAL A 27 7.79 1.07 2.76
C VAL A 27 6.66 0.94 1.73
N THR A 28 6.91 0.23 0.63
CA THR A 28 5.89 0.05 -0.42
C THR A 28 5.44 -1.40 -0.49
N LEU A 29 4.14 -1.56 -0.77
CA LEU A 29 3.52 -2.84 -1.07
C LEU A 29 3.08 -2.82 -2.53
N ALA A 30 3.54 -3.80 -3.31
CA ALA A 30 3.21 -3.92 -4.73
C ALA A 30 1.70 -3.88 -4.99
N ASN A 31 1.29 -3.06 -5.95
CA ASN A 31 -0.09 -3.04 -6.41
C ASN A 31 -0.40 -4.30 -7.27
N ARG A 32 -1.68 -4.55 -7.54
CA ARG A 32 -2.16 -5.59 -8.43
C ARG A 32 -1.50 -5.46 -9.80
N MET A 33 -0.97 -6.56 -10.31
CA MET A 33 -0.28 -6.66 -11.59
C MET A 33 -1.01 -7.61 -12.54
N PRO A 34 -0.78 -7.55 -13.87
CA PRO A 34 -1.22 -8.62 -14.77
C PRO A 34 -0.70 -9.98 -14.29
N GLU A 35 -1.52 -11.04 -14.40
CA GLU A 35 -1.17 -12.34 -13.80
C GLU A 35 0.05 -12.99 -14.44
N ASP A 36 0.15 -12.95 -15.77
CA ASP A 36 1.30 -13.44 -16.54
C ASP A 36 2.43 -12.39 -16.65
N GLY A 37 2.30 -11.28 -15.92
CA GLY A 37 3.23 -10.16 -15.97
C GLY A 37 4.43 -10.34 -15.03
N PRO A 38 5.55 -9.64 -15.31
CA PRO A 38 6.67 -9.61 -14.39
C PRO A 38 6.24 -8.96 -13.07
N ARG A 39 6.57 -9.60 -11.95
CA ARG A 39 6.36 -9.03 -10.61
C ARG A 39 7.39 -7.94 -10.35
N ARG A 40 6.95 -6.74 -9.97
CA ARG A 40 7.81 -5.56 -9.84
C ARG A 40 7.48 -4.74 -8.60
N PRO A 41 8.48 -4.04 -8.02
CA PRO A 41 8.26 -3.03 -6.99
C PRO A 41 7.32 -1.92 -7.44
N PHE A 42 6.50 -1.44 -6.52
CA PHE A 42 5.57 -0.35 -6.75
C PHE A 42 6.21 1.02 -6.47
N ALA A 43 5.66 2.07 -7.11
CA ALA A 43 6.03 3.47 -6.89
C ALA A 43 7.50 3.87 -7.10
N HIS A 44 8.39 3.00 -7.59
CA HIS A 44 9.80 3.34 -7.81
C HIS A 44 9.97 4.58 -8.71
N HIS A 45 9.22 4.68 -9.81
CA HIS A 45 9.24 5.83 -10.72
C HIS A 45 8.67 7.13 -10.12
N ILE A 46 8.01 7.04 -8.96
CA ILE A 46 7.45 8.17 -8.23
C ILE A 46 8.46 8.62 -7.16
N LEU A 47 8.90 7.68 -6.31
CA LEU A 47 9.66 7.95 -5.10
C LEU A 47 11.17 8.12 -5.33
N ALA A 48 11.75 7.41 -6.30
CA ALA A 48 13.18 7.53 -6.57
C ALA A 48 13.58 8.93 -7.08
N PRO A 49 12.83 9.57 -8.01
CA PRO A 49 13.08 10.96 -8.38
C PRO A 49 12.93 11.98 -7.25
N LEU A 50 12.22 11.62 -6.16
CA LEU A 50 12.05 12.45 -4.97
C LEU A 50 13.14 12.22 -3.91
N GLY A 51 14.12 11.35 -4.18
CA GLY A 51 15.25 11.10 -3.29
C GLY A 51 14.93 10.15 -2.13
N TYR A 52 13.84 9.38 -2.16
CA TYR A 52 13.51 8.47 -1.06
C TYR A 52 14.13 7.08 -1.21
N ARG A 53 14.74 6.59 -0.14
CA ARG A 53 15.04 5.16 0.03
C ARG A 53 13.73 4.38 0.14
N THR A 54 13.66 3.24 -0.54
CA THR A 54 12.45 2.40 -0.55
C THR A 54 12.77 0.95 -0.18
N LEU A 55 11.96 0.36 0.71
CA LEU A 55 11.83 -1.08 0.94
C LEU A 55 10.52 -1.54 0.31
N ASN A 56 10.57 -2.44 -0.67
CA ASN A 56 9.41 -2.78 -1.49
C ASN A 56 9.08 -4.28 -1.35
N LEU A 57 7.90 -4.58 -0.81
CA LEU A 57 7.36 -5.93 -0.72
C LEU A 57 6.62 -6.30 -2.01
N VAL A 58 7.08 -7.36 -2.68
CA VAL A 58 6.54 -7.83 -3.95
C VAL A 58 6.10 -9.28 -3.82
N PRO A 59 4.80 -9.59 -3.95
CA PRO A 59 4.30 -10.96 -3.92
C PRO A 59 4.57 -11.67 -5.27
N ALA A 60 4.70 -12.99 -5.22
CA ALA A 60 4.88 -13.85 -6.38
C ALA A 60 3.61 -13.94 -7.24
N SER A 61 2.43 -13.72 -6.64
CA SER A 61 1.14 -13.63 -7.33
C SER A 61 0.28 -12.50 -6.76
N ASN A 62 -0.85 -12.18 -7.39
CA ASN A 62 -1.83 -11.28 -6.80
C ASN A 62 -2.59 -11.99 -5.68
N ASP A 63 -1.90 -12.26 -4.57
CA ASP A 63 -2.40 -13.01 -3.43
C ASP A 63 -2.95 -12.13 -2.32
N TRP A 64 -3.02 -10.82 -2.57
CA TRP A 64 -3.49 -9.80 -1.62
C TRP A 64 -2.88 -9.97 -0.23
N TYR A 65 -1.60 -10.36 -0.16
CA TYR A 65 -0.86 -10.56 1.08
C TYR A 65 -1.47 -11.62 2.01
N GLN A 66 -2.18 -12.59 1.43
CA GLN A 66 -2.87 -13.66 2.17
C GLN A 66 -2.08 -14.98 2.23
N SER A 67 -1.04 -15.12 1.42
CA SER A 67 -0.21 -16.32 1.38
C SER A 67 0.66 -16.46 2.63
N GLU A 68 1.05 -17.69 2.92
CA GLU A 68 2.04 -18.01 3.97
C GLU A 68 3.39 -17.31 3.72
N GLY A 69 4.08 -16.97 4.80
CA GLY A 69 5.36 -16.27 4.75
C GLY A 69 5.24 -14.74 4.66
N ILE A 70 4.01 -14.19 4.70
CA ILE A 70 3.82 -12.73 4.76
C ILE A 70 4.43 -12.16 6.04
N GLU A 71 4.20 -12.79 7.19
CA GLU A 71 4.69 -12.33 8.48
C GLU A 71 6.23 -12.26 8.51
N GLU A 72 6.93 -13.24 7.92
CA GLU A 72 8.40 -13.25 7.81
C GLU A 72 8.92 -12.07 6.97
N ALA A 73 8.23 -11.75 5.87
CA ALA A 73 8.62 -10.65 5.00
C ALA A 73 8.36 -9.28 5.68
N LEU A 74 7.26 -9.15 6.43
CA LEU A 74 6.93 -7.95 7.19
C LEU A 74 7.93 -7.74 8.34
N ASP A 75 8.25 -8.79 9.10
CA ASP A 75 9.24 -8.75 10.17
C ASP A 75 10.63 -8.37 9.62
N PHE A 76 11.02 -8.92 8.45
CA PHE A 76 12.26 -8.53 7.80
C PHE A 76 12.29 -7.03 7.45
N ILE A 77 11.20 -6.47 6.92
CA ILE A 77 11.10 -5.03 6.62
C ILE A 77 11.21 -4.20 7.90
N ARG A 78 10.48 -4.58 8.96
CA ARG A 78 10.51 -3.89 10.26
C ARG A 78 11.92 -3.86 10.83
N GLU A 79 12.63 -4.99 10.85
CA GLU A 79 14.00 -5.05 11.36
C GLU A 79 14.97 -4.27 10.46
N ARG A 80 14.79 -4.30 9.14
CA ARG A 80 15.65 -3.59 8.18
C ARG A 80 15.55 -2.07 8.25
N SER A 81 14.43 -1.56 8.76
CA SER A 81 14.12 -0.14 8.93
C SER A 81 14.08 0.31 10.40
N ARG A 82 14.54 -0.54 11.33
CA ARG A 82 14.51 -0.24 12.76
C ARG A 82 15.28 1.05 13.06
N GLY A 83 14.62 1.98 13.73
CA GLY A 83 15.20 3.25 14.19
C GLY A 83 15.09 4.39 13.17
N GLU A 84 14.53 4.13 11.99
CA GLU A 84 14.27 5.13 10.96
C GLU A 84 12.80 5.55 11.01
N HIS A 85 12.47 6.74 10.50
CA HIS A 85 11.08 7.13 10.33
C HIS A 85 10.51 6.46 9.07
N THR A 86 9.48 5.65 9.24
CA THR A 86 8.92 4.80 8.19
C THR A 86 7.57 5.29 7.70
N ILE A 87 7.48 5.52 6.38
CA ILE A 87 6.24 5.94 5.73
C ILE A 87 5.78 4.85 4.76
N GLY A 88 4.62 4.28 5.05
CA GLY A 88 3.90 3.39 4.15
C GLY A 88 3.38 4.11 2.90
N PHE A 89 3.60 3.54 1.71
CA PHE A 89 3.09 4.11 0.45
C PHE A 89 2.61 3.00 -0.49
N ALA A 90 1.30 2.88 -0.68
CA ALA A 90 0.73 1.83 -1.52
C ALA A 90 -0.64 2.20 -2.11
N ALA A 91 -1.02 1.53 -3.20
CA ALA A 91 -2.29 1.74 -3.88
C ALA A 91 -3.07 0.44 -4.10
N SER A 92 -4.40 0.50 -4.12
CA SER A 92 -5.31 -0.61 -4.43
C SER A 92 -4.92 -1.88 -3.66
N MET A 93 -4.55 -3.00 -4.31
CA MET A 93 -4.13 -4.23 -3.60
C MET A 93 -2.97 -3.99 -2.61
N GLY A 94 -2.01 -3.14 -2.98
CA GLY A 94 -0.91 -2.77 -2.08
C GLY A 94 -1.43 -1.98 -0.88
N ALA A 95 -2.40 -1.10 -1.10
CA ALA A 95 -3.04 -0.33 -0.04
C ALA A 95 -3.88 -1.20 0.89
N PHE A 96 -4.55 -2.24 0.37
CA PHE A 96 -5.16 -3.30 1.19
C PHE A 96 -4.12 -3.90 2.12
N GLY A 97 -2.97 -4.37 1.61
CA GLY A 97 -1.91 -4.90 2.45
C GLY A 97 -1.42 -3.89 3.48
N LEU A 98 -1.26 -2.63 3.07
CA LEU A 98 -0.74 -1.57 3.93
C LEU A 98 -1.66 -1.31 5.12
N VAL A 99 -2.97 -1.15 4.89
CA VAL A 99 -3.94 -0.93 5.99
C VAL A 99 -4.10 -2.15 6.89
N ASN A 100 -3.84 -3.35 6.37
CA ASN A 100 -3.98 -4.61 7.10
C ASN A 100 -2.75 -4.96 7.97
N TYR A 101 -1.58 -4.43 7.61
CA TYR A 101 -0.27 -4.84 8.17
C TYR A 101 0.61 -3.69 8.65
N ALA A 102 0.09 -2.46 8.72
CA ALA A 102 0.83 -1.32 9.25
C ALA A 102 1.37 -1.54 10.67
N ASP A 103 0.62 -2.28 11.51
CA ASP A 103 1.02 -2.68 12.86
C ASP A 103 2.28 -3.55 12.86
N LEU A 104 2.31 -4.59 12.03
CA LEU A 104 3.43 -5.52 11.95
C LEU A 104 4.68 -4.90 11.33
N LEU A 105 4.48 -3.97 10.39
CA LEU A 105 5.54 -3.19 9.76
C LEU A 105 6.15 -2.15 10.71
N GLY A 106 5.44 -1.75 11.76
CA GLY A 106 5.88 -0.71 12.68
C GLY A 106 5.94 0.68 12.03
N LEU A 107 4.98 0.98 11.14
CA LEU A 107 4.98 2.24 10.39
C LEU A 107 4.65 3.45 11.28
N ASP A 108 5.39 4.54 11.12
CA ASP A 108 5.10 5.82 11.78
C ASP A 108 3.95 6.57 11.07
N ALA A 109 3.92 6.51 9.74
CA ALA A 109 2.85 7.06 8.92
C ALA A 109 2.52 6.17 7.72
N ALA A 110 1.34 6.38 7.13
CA ALA A 110 0.92 5.67 5.92
C ALA A 110 0.06 6.54 5.00
N LEU A 111 0.39 6.49 3.70
CA LEU A 111 -0.34 7.07 2.59
C LEU A 111 -0.94 5.94 1.74
N ALA A 112 -2.24 5.70 1.88
CA ALA A 112 -2.97 4.66 1.18
C ALA A 112 -3.86 5.25 0.08
N PHE A 113 -3.74 4.73 -1.14
CA PHE A 113 -4.49 5.22 -2.31
C PHE A 113 -5.50 4.18 -2.77
N SER A 114 -6.79 4.52 -2.74
CA SER A 114 -7.92 3.66 -3.08
C SER A 114 -7.84 2.26 -2.44
N PRO A 115 -7.67 2.13 -1.11
CA PRO A 115 -7.59 0.83 -0.45
C PRO A 115 -8.92 0.07 -0.53
N GLN A 116 -8.82 -1.25 -0.61
CA GLN A 116 -9.93 -2.15 -0.35
C GLN A 116 -9.97 -2.54 1.14
N TYR A 117 -11.17 -2.68 1.70
CA TYR A 117 -11.40 -3.25 3.03
C TYR A 117 -11.26 -4.77 2.98
N ALA A 118 -11.92 -5.41 2.02
CA ALA A 118 -11.92 -6.85 1.83
C ALA A 118 -12.10 -7.20 0.35
N LEU A 119 -11.81 -8.45 0.01
CA LEU A 119 -12.19 -9.09 -1.25
C LEU A 119 -13.29 -10.12 -1.07
N GLU A 120 -13.50 -10.56 0.17
CA GLU A 120 -14.41 -11.64 0.44
C GLU A 120 -15.84 -11.19 0.19
N ARG A 121 -16.51 -11.87 -0.74
CA ARG A 121 -17.81 -11.45 -1.27
C ARG A 121 -18.90 -11.32 -0.21
N ARG A 122 -18.82 -12.09 0.88
CA ARG A 122 -19.76 -11.96 2.01
C ARG A 122 -19.61 -10.63 2.75
N LEU A 123 -18.41 -10.05 2.78
CA LEU A 123 -18.10 -8.78 3.45
C LEU A 123 -18.34 -7.60 2.51
N VAL A 124 -18.00 -7.77 1.24
CA VAL A 124 -18.07 -6.73 0.20
C VAL A 124 -18.86 -7.22 -1.03
N PRO A 125 -20.17 -7.53 -0.91
CA PRO A 125 -20.95 -8.07 -2.03
C PRO A 125 -21.08 -7.11 -3.22
N PHE A 126 -20.72 -5.85 -3.02
CA PHE A 126 -20.69 -4.81 -4.05
C PHE A 126 -19.39 -4.75 -4.85
N GLU A 127 -18.32 -5.39 -4.36
CA GLU A 127 -17.02 -5.38 -5.01
C GLU A 127 -16.98 -6.44 -6.11
N THR A 128 -16.87 -6.00 -7.36
CA THR A 128 -16.84 -6.86 -8.55
C THR A 128 -15.52 -6.75 -9.34
N ARG A 129 -14.67 -5.78 -9.02
CA ARG A 129 -13.47 -5.47 -9.83
C ARG A 129 -12.35 -6.49 -9.67
N CYS A 130 -12.35 -7.22 -8.55
CA CYS A 130 -11.32 -8.19 -8.18
C CYS A 130 -11.90 -9.60 -8.01
N GLU A 131 -13.00 -9.89 -8.72
CA GLU A 131 -13.73 -11.16 -8.63
C GLU A 131 -12.85 -12.37 -9.00
N ASP A 132 -12.05 -12.27 -10.06
CA ASP A 132 -11.17 -13.36 -10.48
C ASP A 132 -10.14 -13.72 -9.40
N ASP A 133 -9.56 -12.71 -8.74
CA ASP A 133 -8.63 -12.93 -7.64
C ASP A 133 -9.35 -13.55 -6.44
N ALA A 134 -10.55 -13.05 -6.11
CA ALA A 134 -11.33 -13.57 -5.01
C ALA A 134 -11.73 -15.03 -5.20
N ILE A 135 -12.09 -15.42 -6.44
CA ILE A 135 -12.41 -16.80 -6.81
C ILE A 135 -11.16 -17.68 -6.75
N ARG A 136 -10.05 -17.20 -7.33
CA ARG A 136 -8.79 -17.97 -7.41
C ARG A 136 -8.18 -18.22 -6.03
N MET A 137 -8.27 -17.25 -5.12
CA MET A 137 -7.62 -17.32 -3.82
C MET A 137 -8.47 -17.97 -2.73
N GLY A 138 -9.80 -17.92 -2.83
CA GLY A 138 -10.69 -18.33 -1.75
C GLY A 138 -10.38 -19.74 -1.21
N PRO A 139 -10.30 -19.94 0.12
CA PRO A 139 -10.64 -19.01 1.21
C PRO A 139 -9.56 -17.93 1.48
N PHE A 140 -9.92 -16.85 2.21
CA PHE A 140 -8.99 -15.77 2.60
C PHE A 140 -8.43 -16.01 4.01
N PRO A 141 -7.36 -16.81 4.18
CA PRO A 141 -6.96 -17.33 5.49
C PRO A 141 -6.44 -16.25 6.46
N ARG A 142 -6.06 -15.07 5.95
CA ARG A 142 -5.38 -14.00 6.72
C ARG A 142 -6.08 -12.64 6.62
N HIS A 143 -7.36 -12.59 6.24
CA HIS A 143 -8.07 -11.32 6.08
C HIS A 143 -7.95 -10.47 7.37
N ARG A 144 -7.72 -9.16 7.28
CA ARG A 144 -7.55 -8.32 8.47
C ARG A 144 -8.28 -6.96 8.38
N ILE A 145 -8.23 -6.29 9.52
CA ILE A 145 -9.04 -5.17 10.05
C ILE A 145 -10.36 -5.68 10.64
N PRO A 146 -10.40 -5.93 11.97
CA PRO A 146 -10.51 -4.80 12.94
C PRO A 146 -9.71 -5.02 14.26
N VAL A 147 -9.79 -4.19 15.33
CA VAL A 147 -9.06 -2.92 15.62
C VAL A 147 -7.57 -3.20 15.83
N ARG A 148 -6.67 -2.37 15.29
CA ARG A 148 -5.21 -2.55 15.40
C ARG A 148 -4.53 -1.26 15.80
N PRO A 149 -3.33 -1.33 16.41
CA PRO A 149 -2.41 -0.21 16.39
C PRO A 149 -2.25 0.25 14.94
N GLN A 150 -2.57 1.51 14.70
CA GLN A 150 -2.38 2.15 13.42
C GLN A 150 -1.19 3.12 13.52
N PRO A 151 -0.59 3.52 12.38
CA PRO A 151 0.38 4.59 12.38
C PRO A 151 -0.21 5.85 13.00
N GLU A 152 0.64 6.70 13.58
CA GLU A 152 0.20 7.99 14.15
C GLU A 152 -0.55 8.82 13.11
N LYS A 153 -0.08 8.76 11.85
CA LYS A 153 -0.72 9.42 10.71
C LYS A 153 -1.09 8.41 9.63
N LEU A 154 -2.37 8.06 9.54
CA LEU A 154 -2.94 7.33 8.41
C LEU A 154 -3.76 8.29 7.53
N VAL A 155 -3.42 8.38 6.24
CA VAL A 155 -4.11 9.20 5.25
C VAL A 155 -4.58 8.33 4.09
N ILE A 156 -5.89 8.40 3.79
CA ILE A 156 -6.52 7.65 2.72
C ILE A 156 -6.99 8.59 1.62
N TYR A 157 -6.39 8.44 0.43
CA TYR A 157 -6.77 9.12 -0.80
C TYR A 157 -7.70 8.23 -1.60
N TYR A 158 -8.87 8.73 -1.98
CA TYR A 158 -9.85 7.96 -2.75
C TYR A 158 -10.79 8.87 -3.54
N ASP A 159 -11.39 8.35 -4.61
CA ASP A 159 -12.44 9.08 -5.30
C ASP A 159 -13.77 8.98 -4.53
N ASN A 160 -14.18 10.10 -3.95
CA ASN A 160 -15.41 10.22 -3.16
C ASN A 160 -16.67 10.32 -4.03
N GLU A 161 -16.54 10.39 -5.36
CA GLU A 161 -17.65 10.33 -6.32
C GLU A 161 -17.80 8.92 -6.90
N TYR A 162 -16.89 8.00 -6.57
CA TYR A 162 -16.91 6.61 -7.03
C TYR A 162 -17.42 5.68 -5.92
N ASP A 163 -18.63 5.14 -6.11
CA ASP A 163 -19.36 4.35 -5.09
C ASP A 163 -18.53 3.18 -4.55
N LEU A 164 -17.84 2.43 -5.43
CA LEU A 164 -17.07 1.26 -5.02
C LEU A 164 -15.91 1.63 -4.08
N ASP A 165 -15.21 2.74 -4.32
CA ASP A 165 -14.11 3.17 -3.44
C ASP A 165 -14.66 3.76 -2.14
N THR A 166 -15.73 4.55 -2.21
CA THR A 166 -16.36 5.15 -1.04
C THR A 166 -16.84 4.09 -0.06
N ARG A 167 -17.50 3.03 -0.56
CA ARG A 167 -17.98 1.94 0.28
C ARG A 167 -16.88 1.11 0.92
N GLN A 168 -15.74 0.93 0.24
CA GLN A 168 -14.55 0.30 0.83
C GLN A 168 -13.99 1.17 1.97
N VAL A 169 -13.82 2.47 1.73
CA VAL A 169 -13.30 3.42 2.74
C VAL A 169 -14.24 3.54 3.95
N ASP A 170 -15.56 3.52 3.73
CA ASP A 170 -16.54 3.54 4.81
C ASP A 170 -16.51 2.28 5.67
N LEU A 171 -16.17 1.12 5.10
CA LEU A 171 -15.95 -0.10 5.90
C LEU A 171 -14.65 0.00 6.72
N ILE A 172 -13.58 0.55 6.16
CA ILE A 172 -12.32 0.78 6.89
C ILE A 172 -12.56 1.75 8.06
N ALA A 173 -13.34 2.82 7.85
CA ALA A 173 -13.66 3.83 8.86
C ALA A 173 -14.48 3.31 10.05
N ARG A 174 -15.06 2.11 9.96
CA ARG A 174 -15.71 1.47 11.11
C ARG A 174 -14.72 0.91 12.12
N HIS A 175 -13.43 0.89 11.77
CA HIS A 175 -12.42 0.15 12.52
C HIS A 175 -11.12 0.91 12.76
N LEU A 176 -10.81 1.92 11.95
CA LEU A 176 -9.58 2.71 12.00
C LEU A 176 -9.90 4.21 11.92
N ASP A 177 -9.06 5.03 12.57
CA ASP A 177 -9.15 6.49 12.51
C ASP A 177 -8.14 7.02 11.48
N PHE A 178 -8.58 7.79 10.50
CA PHE A 178 -7.69 8.29 9.45
C PHE A 178 -8.18 9.60 8.84
N THR A 179 -7.26 10.31 8.22
CA THR A 179 -7.58 11.49 7.40
C THR A 179 -8.07 11.04 6.04
N ARG A 180 -9.29 11.45 5.67
CA ARG A 180 -9.86 11.26 4.33
C ARG A 180 -9.39 12.38 3.41
N VAL A 181 -8.83 12.03 2.25
CA VAL A 181 -8.49 12.99 1.19
C VAL A 181 -9.32 12.68 -0.06
N PRO A 182 -10.39 13.44 -0.33
CA PRO A 182 -11.22 13.25 -1.52
C PRO A 182 -10.46 13.59 -2.80
N CYS A 183 -10.54 12.71 -3.79
CA CYS A 183 -9.89 12.81 -5.09
C CYS A 183 -10.92 12.66 -6.23
N PRO A 184 -11.82 13.64 -6.43
CA PRO A 184 -12.92 13.52 -7.38
C PRO A 184 -12.44 13.33 -8.82
N GLY A 185 -13.15 12.48 -9.58
CA GLY A 185 -12.87 12.22 -10.99
C GLY A 185 -11.62 11.37 -11.26
N THR A 186 -11.06 10.72 -10.22
CA THR A 186 -9.90 9.83 -10.36
C THR A 186 -10.26 8.35 -10.52
N VAL A 187 -11.54 8.03 -10.30
CA VAL A 187 -12.08 6.67 -10.23
C VAL A 187 -11.23 5.85 -9.26
N HIS A 188 -10.82 4.63 -9.61
CA HIS A 188 -10.01 3.79 -8.75
C HIS A 188 -8.49 4.05 -8.84
N ASN A 189 -8.05 4.94 -9.72
CA ASN A 189 -6.63 5.10 -10.04
C ASN A 189 -6.16 6.53 -9.77
N VAL A 190 -6.15 6.92 -8.48
CA VAL A 190 -5.72 8.25 -8.00
C VAL A 190 -4.35 8.63 -8.57
N LEU A 191 -3.34 7.81 -8.28
CA LEU A 191 -1.97 8.07 -8.72
C LEU A 191 -1.86 8.11 -10.24
N GLY A 192 -2.41 7.13 -10.96
CA GLY A 192 -2.39 7.13 -12.42
C GLY A 192 -3.09 8.34 -13.04
N THR A 193 -4.13 8.87 -12.40
CA THR A 193 -4.79 10.11 -12.84
C THR A 193 -3.90 11.32 -12.64
N TRP A 194 -3.28 11.47 -11.46
CA TRP A 194 -2.31 12.55 -11.22
C TRP A 194 -1.11 12.48 -12.15
N TYR A 195 -0.66 11.27 -12.51
CA TYR A 195 0.38 11.09 -13.52
C TYR A 195 -0.05 11.63 -14.88
N ARG A 196 -1.24 11.25 -15.37
CA ARG A 196 -1.78 11.75 -16.65
C ARG A 196 -1.99 13.26 -16.65
N GLN A 197 -2.33 13.84 -15.49
CA GLN A 197 -2.50 15.27 -15.29
C GLN A 197 -1.18 16.03 -15.07
N ARG A 198 -0.04 15.33 -15.03
CA ARG A 198 1.30 15.90 -14.72
C ARG A 198 1.39 16.55 -13.34
N GLN A 199 0.59 16.06 -12.40
CA GLN A 199 0.54 16.54 -11.01
C GLN A 199 1.13 15.54 -10.01
N MET A 200 1.52 14.35 -10.45
CA MET A 200 1.97 13.26 -9.57
C MET A 200 3.08 13.69 -8.60
N GLN A 201 4.15 14.29 -9.11
CA GLN A 201 5.34 14.58 -8.29
C GLN A 201 5.04 15.61 -7.19
N ASP A 202 4.32 16.68 -7.55
CA ASP A 202 3.99 17.74 -6.59
C ASP A 202 3.00 17.26 -5.54
N LYS A 203 1.95 16.54 -5.95
CA LYS A 203 0.95 15.98 -5.03
C LYS A 203 1.53 14.92 -4.09
N VAL A 204 2.43 14.07 -4.58
CA VAL A 204 3.09 13.07 -3.73
C VAL A 204 4.08 13.73 -2.77
N ARG A 205 4.81 14.77 -3.20
CA ARG A 205 5.68 15.55 -2.31
C ARG A 205 4.89 16.22 -1.19
N GLU A 206 3.76 16.86 -1.52
CA GLU A 206 2.83 17.45 -0.55
C GLU A 206 2.30 16.39 0.43
N ALA A 207 1.85 15.24 -0.09
CA ALA A 207 1.33 14.14 0.72
C ALA A 207 2.37 13.59 1.71
N ILE A 208 3.62 13.42 1.27
CA ILE A 208 4.71 12.96 2.14
C ILE A 208 5.02 14.03 3.19
N GLY A 209 5.18 15.30 2.79
CA GLY A 209 5.46 16.39 3.72
C GLY A 209 4.39 16.57 4.81
N ALA A 210 3.12 16.28 4.51
CA ALA A 210 2.04 16.33 5.50
C ALA A 210 2.17 15.27 6.61
N VAL A 211 2.85 14.16 6.33
CA VAL A 211 2.99 13.06 7.30
C VAL A 211 4.40 12.91 7.88
N SER A 212 5.43 13.47 7.23
CA SER A 212 6.79 13.51 7.75
C SER A 212 6.90 14.20 9.12
N PRO A 213 7.99 13.93 9.88
CA PRO A 213 8.31 14.67 11.09
C PRO A 213 8.49 16.17 10.79
N ALA A 214 8.20 17.00 11.79
CA ALA A 214 8.38 18.46 11.70
C ALA A 214 9.85 18.88 11.83
#